data_AF-A0A3E1DH61-F1
#
_entry.id   AF-A0A3E1DH61-F1
#
_cell.length_a   1.000
_cell.length_b   1.000
_cell.length_c   1.000
_cell.angle_alpha   90.00
_cell.angle_beta   90.00
_cell.angle_gamma   90.00
#
_symmetry.space_group_name_H-M   'P 1'
#
loop_
_entity.id
_entity.type
_entity.pdbx_description
1 polymer ?
#
loop_
_entity_poly.entity_id
_entity_poly.type
_entity_poly.pdbx_seq_one_letter_code
_entity_poly.pdbx_strand_id
1 'polypeptide(L)'
;MKSKKPLTDKELEKFEASRDLGTELLKSVRQMMGGKGRVVLSPVISARKKSGLSQSEFAKLLGVSLRTLQEWEQGRRQPSGAAKTLIAIAERRPEVLREVAA
;
A
#
# COMPACT_ATOMS: atom_id res chain seq x y z
N MET A 1 -24.72 -6.03 8.18
CA MET A 1 -23.29 -5.66 8.22
C MET A 1 -23.11 -4.65 9.36
N LYS A 2 -22.24 -4.91 10.35
CA LYS A 2 -22.04 -3.97 11.48
C LYS A 2 -21.54 -2.63 10.93
N SER A 3 -22.23 -1.55 11.31
CA SER A 3 -21.95 -0.17 10.90
C SER A 3 -20.48 0.19 11.17
N LYS A 4 -19.74 0.68 10.16
CA LYS A 4 -18.35 1.17 10.23
C LYS A 4 -18.23 2.55 10.90
N LYS A 5 -19.14 2.93 11.80
CA LYS A 5 -19.00 4.20 12.54
C LYS A 5 -17.91 4.01 13.60
N PRO A 6 -16.97 4.97 13.76
CA PRO A 6 -16.05 4.98 14.88
C PRO A 6 -16.83 4.92 16.21
N LEU A 7 -16.25 4.28 17.23
CA LEU A 7 -16.79 4.27 18.59
C LEU A 7 -16.97 5.72 19.08
N THR A 8 -18.08 6.00 19.76
CA THR A 8 -18.22 7.25 20.50
C THR A 8 -17.25 7.28 21.69
N ASP A 9 -16.93 8.46 22.21
CA ASP A 9 -15.96 8.62 23.31
C ASP A 9 -16.30 7.73 24.52
N LYS A 10 -17.59 7.68 24.90
CA LYS A 10 -18.08 6.83 26.01
C LYS A 10 -17.94 5.32 25.73
N GLU A 11 -18.03 4.91 24.47
CA GLU A 11 -17.83 3.51 24.07
C GLU A 11 -16.34 3.17 24.02
N LEU A 12 -15.49 4.11 23.61
CA LEU A 12 -14.04 3.97 23.60
C LEU A 12 -13.47 3.83 25.02
N GLU A 13 -13.92 4.66 25.96
CA GLU A 13 -13.50 4.55 27.37
C GLU A 13 -13.87 3.19 27.98
N LYS A 14 -15.08 2.70 27.73
CA LYS A 14 -15.49 1.36 28.19
C LYS A 14 -14.66 0.25 27.57
N PHE A 15 -14.32 0.39 26.28
CA PHE A 15 -13.48 -0.57 25.58
C PHE A 15 -12.07 -0.61 26.16
N GLU A 16 -11.41 0.55 26.27
CA GLU A 16 -10.06 0.68 26.82
C GLU A 16 -9.97 0.26 28.29
N ALA A 17 -11.00 0.51 29.10
CA ALA A 17 -11.05 0.05 30.50
C ALA A 17 -11.02 -1.48 30.64
N SER A 18 -11.46 -2.22 29.61
CA SER A 18 -11.45 -3.69 29.57
C SER A 18 -10.27 -4.28 28.79
N ARG A 19 -9.45 -3.43 28.16
CA ARG A 19 -8.42 -3.84 27.22
C ARG A 19 -7.09 -4.09 27.93
N ASP A 20 -6.53 -5.29 27.75
CA ASP A 20 -5.14 -5.58 28.10
C ASP A 20 -4.23 -5.31 26.90
N LEU A 21 -3.76 -4.06 26.81
CA LEU A 21 -2.86 -3.63 25.74
C LEU A 21 -1.53 -4.40 25.75
N GLY A 22 -1.03 -4.78 26.93
CA GLY A 22 0.23 -5.50 27.07
C GLY A 22 0.17 -6.88 26.41
N THR A 23 -0.89 -7.63 26.69
CA THR A 23 -1.13 -8.95 26.08
C THR A 23 -1.33 -8.84 24.56
N GLU A 24 -2.05 -7.83 24.08
CA GLU A 24 -2.24 -7.60 22.64
C GLU A 24 -0.93 -7.28 21.90
N LEU A 25 -0.07 -6.45 22.50
CA LEU A 25 1.23 -6.11 21.93
C LEU A 25 2.14 -7.34 21.90
N LEU A 26 2.23 -8.11 22.99
CA LEU A 26 3.02 -9.35 23.03
C LEU A 26 2.53 -10.38 22.00
N LYS A 27 1.20 -10.51 21.83
CA LYS A 27 0.62 -11.36 20.78
C LYS A 27 1.04 -10.91 19.39
N SER A 28 1.02 -9.61 19.12
CA SER A 28 1.42 -9.03 17.82
C SER A 28 2.89 -9.28 17.53
N VAL A 29 3.77 -9.11 18.52
CA VAL A 29 5.21 -9.41 18.41
C VAL A 29 5.43 -10.89 18.12
N ARG A 30 4.76 -11.81 18.84
CA ARG A 30 4.83 -13.26 18.57
C ARG A 30 4.36 -13.62 17.16
N GLN A 31 3.30 -12.98 16.67
CA GLN A 31 2.82 -13.16 15.31
C GLN A 31 3.85 -12.70 14.28
N MET A 32 4.49 -11.55 14.51
CA MET A 32 5.55 -11.02 13.65
C MET A 32 6.77 -11.97 13.61
N MET A 33 7.26 -12.41 14.78
CA MET A 33 8.35 -13.38 14.87
C MET A 33 8.00 -14.73 14.22
N GLY A 34 6.73 -15.14 14.31
CA GLY A 34 6.22 -16.34 13.65
C GLY A 34 5.91 -16.17 12.16
N GLY A 35 6.32 -15.07 11.52
CA GLY A 35 6.13 -14.83 10.09
C GLY A 35 4.66 -14.63 9.68
N LYS A 36 3.75 -14.38 10.62
CA LYS A 36 2.31 -14.16 10.34
C LYS A 36 1.99 -12.73 9.92
N GLY A 37 2.99 -11.86 9.81
CA GLY A 37 2.85 -10.52 9.26
C GLY A 37 2.72 -10.55 7.73
N ARG A 38 2.05 -9.55 7.16
CA ARG A 38 2.02 -9.32 5.72
C ARG A 38 2.46 -7.90 5.41
N VAL A 39 3.32 -7.74 4.41
CA VAL A 39 3.63 -6.42 3.86
C VAL A 39 2.53 -6.07 2.87
N VAL A 40 1.82 -4.97 3.14
CA VAL A 40 0.82 -4.43 2.21
C VAL A 40 1.48 -3.33 1.40
N LEU A 41 1.61 -3.56 0.09
CA LEU A 41 2.13 -2.56 -0.84
C LEU A 41 0.98 -1.72 -1.38
N SER A 42 1.22 -0.43 -1.62
CA SER A 42 0.29 0.37 -2.42
C SER A 42 0.22 -0.20 -3.84
N PRO A 43 -0.90 -0.03 -4.56
CA PRO A 43 -1.04 -0.52 -5.93
C PRO A 43 0.10 -0.05 -6.85
N VAL A 44 0.58 1.18 -6.64
CA VAL A 44 1.69 1.77 -7.38
C VAL A 44 3.01 1.03 -7.13
N ILE A 45 3.34 0.76 -5.86
CA ILE A 45 4.55 0.01 -5.52
C ILE A 45 4.45 -1.44 -6.04
N SER A 46 3.26 -2.06 -5.91
CA SER A 46 2.98 -3.40 -6.42
C SER A 46 3.25 -3.49 -7.92
N ALA A 47 2.66 -2.57 -8.70
CA ALA A 47 2.83 -2.50 -10.15
C ALA A 47 4.30 -2.36 -10.57
N ARG A 48 5.03 -1.41 -9.96
CA ARG A 48 6.46 -1.21 -10.28
C ARG A 48 7.32 -2.41 -9.91
N LYS A 49 7.11 -2.99 -8.71
CA LYS A 49 7.88 -4.17 -8.30
C LYS A 49 7.62 -5.36 -9.23
N LYS A 50 6.38 -5.56 -9.67
CA LYS A 50 6.02 -6.61 -10.63
C LYS A 50 6.64 -6.38 -12.01
N SER A 51 6.74 -5.13 -12.47
CA SER A 51 7.43 -4.84 -13.74
C SER A 51 8.94 -5.06 -13.66
N GLY A 52 9.54 -5.06 -12.47
CA GLY A 52 10.98 -5.25 -12.27
C GLY A 52 11.80 -3.97 -12.50
N LEU A 53 11.12 -2.82 -12.59
CA LEU A 53 11.73 -1.52 -12.88
C LEU A 53 12.11 -0.77 -11.59
N SER A 54 13.19 0.00 -11.65
CA SER A 54 13.51 1.01 -10.64
C SER A 54 12.47 2.14 -10.62
N GLN A 55 12.46 2.96 -9.57
CA GLN A 55 11.55 4.11 -9.52
C GLN A 55 11.78 5.08 -10.69
N SER A 56 13.04 5.33 -11.06
CA SER A 56 13.37 6.24 -12.16
C SER A 56 12.91 5.70 -13.52
N GLU A 57 13.14 4.42 -13.81
CA GLU A 57 12.69 3.80 -15.06
C GLU A 57 11.17 3.78 -15.16
N PHE A 58 10.49 3.39 -14.08
CA PHE A 58 9.03 3.35 -14.06
C PHE A 58 8.41 4.75 -14.19
N ALA A 59 8.99 5.76 -13.54
CA ALA A 59 8.55 7.15 -13.67
C ALA A 59 8.72 7.66 -15.10
N LYS A 60 9.87 7.37 -15.73
CA LYS A 60 10.15 7.71 -17.13
C LYS A 60 9.13 7.08 -18.08
N LEU A 61 8.83 5.79 -17.90
CA LEU A 61 7.82 5.05 -18.68
C LEU A 61 6.41 5.63 -18.55
N LEU A 62 6.04 6.06 -17.35
CA LEU A 62 4.75 6.70 -17.09
C LEU A 62 4.70 8.18 -17.51
N GLY A 63 5.79 8.76 -18.00
CA GLY A 63 5.86 10.16 -18.40
C GLY A 63 5.73 11.14 -17.23
N VAL A 64 6.18 10.76 -16.03
CA VAL A 64 6.12 11.60 -14.83
C VAL A 64 7.49 11.76 -14.19
N SER A 65 7.65 12.79 -13.36
CA SER A 65 8.89 12.96 -12.59
C SER A 65 9.06 11.85 -11.54
N LEU A 66 10.32 11.52 -11.20
CA LEU A 66 10.63 10.62 -10.09
C LEU A 66 9.93 11.05 -8.80
N ARG A 67 9.91 12.37 -8.54
CA ARG A 67 9.26 12.95 -7.37
C ARG A 67 7.75 12.67 -7.37
N THR A 68 7.08 12.80 -8.52
CA THR A 68 5.66 12.49 -8.67
C THR A 68 5.38 11.03 -8.33
N LEU A 69 6.18 10.09 -8.87
CA LEU A 69 6.03 8.67 -8.56
C LEU A 69 6.21 8.40 -7.06
N GLN A 70 7.21 8.99 -6.41
CA GLN A 70 7.45 8.83 -4.98
C GLN A 70 6.29 9.34 -4.12
N GLU A 71 5.66 10.44 -4.51
CA GLU A 71 4.47 10.96 -3.82
C GLU A 71 3.26 10.03 -3.97
N TRP A 72 3.12 9.35 -5.10
CA TRP A 72 2.10 8.31 -5.29
C TRP A 72 2.40 7.06 -4.47
N GLU A 73 3.64 6.56 -4.49
CA GLU A 73 4.03 5.36 -3.74
C GLU A 73 3.85 5.53 -2.24
N GLN A 74 4.14 6.73 -1.73
CA GLN A 74 3.97 7.10 -0.31
C GLN A 74 2.55 7.53 0.05
N GLY A 75 1.62 7.55 -0.91
CA GLY A 75 0.22 7.90 -0.69
C GLY A 75 -0.07 9.37 -0.40
N ARG A 76 0.92 10.27 -0.55
CA ARG A 76 0.74 11.72 -0.37
C ARG A 76 -0.07 12.36 -1.50
N ARG A 77 0.01 11.79 -2.70
CA ARG A 77 -0.80 12.20 -3.86
C ARG A 77 -1.39 10.97 -4.54
N GLN A 78 -2.47 11.19 -5.28
CA GLN A 78 -3.12 10.15 -6.08
C GLN A 78 -2.72 10.28 -7.55
N PRO A 79 -2.54 9.17 -8.29
CA PRO A 79 -2.33 9.22 -9.73
C PRO A 79 -3.56 9.78 -10.45
N SER A 80 -3.34 10.39 -11.61
CA SER A 80 -4.43 10.80 -12.51
C SER A 80 -5.25 9.59 -12.99
N GLY A 81 -6.44 9.82 -13.56
CA GLY A 81 -7.28 8.73 -14.09
C GLY A 81 -6.53 7.84 -15.09
N ALA A 82 -5.86 8.46 -16.07
CA ALA A 82 -5.05 7.73 -17.05
C ALA A 82 -3.88 6.97 -16.40
N ALA A 83 -3.18 7.60 -15.44
CA ALA A 83 -2.10 6.94 -14.72
C ALA A 83 -2.59 5.73 -13.91
N LYS A 84 -3.77 5.81 -13.28
CA LYS A 84 -4.38 4.66 -12.58
C LYS A 84 -4.62 3.48 -13.52
N THR A 85 -5.11 3.74 -14.73
CA THR A 85 -5.31 2.70 -15.75
C THR A 85 -3.97 2.05 -16.15
N LEU A 86 -2.94 2.85 -16.42
CA LEU A 86 -1.60 2.34 -16.75
C LEU A 86 -0.98 1.53 -15.60
N ILE A 87 -1.13 2.00 -14.37
CA ILE A 87 -0.66 1.29 -13.16
C ILE A 87 -1.41 -0.04 -13.00
N ALA A 88 -2.72 -0.07 -13.27
CA ALA A 88 -3.49 -1.32 -13.25
C ALA A 88 -3.06 -2.31 -14.34
N ILE A 89 -2.71 -1.82 -15.53
CA ILE A 89 -2.12 -2.63 -16.60
C ILE A 89 -0.77 -3.18 -16.14
N ALA A 90 0.11 -2.33 -15.63
CA ALA A 90 1.42 -2.73 -15.10
C ALA A 90 1.32 -3.77 -13.97
N GLU A 91 0.27 -3.71 -13.16
CA GLU A 91 0.03 -4.69 -12.10
C GLU A 91 -0.46 -6.06 -12.62
N ARG A 92 -1.26 -6.07 -13.71
CA ARG A 92 -1.88 -7.28 -14.28
C ARG A 92 -1.04 -7.93 -15.38
N ARG A 93 -0.32 -7.13 -16.16
CA ARG A 93 0.44 -7.49 -17.36
C ARG A 93 1.82 -6.79 -17.33
N PRO A 94 2.67 -7.09 -16.33
CA PRO A 94 3.95 -6.41 -16.13
C PRO A 94 4.93 -6.56 -17.31
N GLU A 95 4.80 -7.62 -18.10
CA GLU A 95 5.61 -7.88 -19.29
C GLU A 95 5.47 -6.80 -20.36
N VAL A 96 4.29 -6.18 -20.50
CA VAL A 96 4.07 -5.07 -21.45
C VAL A 96 4.99 -3.90 -21.12
N LEU A 97 5.21 -3.60 -19.84
CA LEU A 97 6.11 -2.52 -19.44
C LEU A 97 7.59 -2.89 -19.66
N ARG A 98 7.94 -4.17 -19.57
CA ARG A 98 9.30 -4.63 -19.85
C ARG A 98 9.59 -4.54 -21.35
N GLU A 99 8.62 -4.88 -22.19
CA GLU A 99 8.71 -4.75 -23.64
C GLU A 99 8.88 -3.29 -24.08
N VAL A 100 8.13 -2.35 -23.48
CA VAL A 100 8.26 -0.91 -23.80
C VAL A 100 9.53 -0.29 -23.20
N ALA A 101 10.12 -0.91 -22.17
CA ALA A 101 11.39 -0.47 -21.57
C ALA A 101 12.63 -0.90 -22.36
N ALA A 102 12.51 -1.92 -23.21
CA ALA A 102 13.59 -2.45 -24.06
C ALA A 102 13.90 -1.51 -25.23
#